data_AF-A0AA39Y5F0-F1
#
_entry.id   AF-A0AA39Y5F0-F1
#
_cell.length_a   1.000
_cell.length_b   1.000
_cell.length_c   1.000
_cell.angle_alpha   90.00
_cell.angle_beta   90.00
_cell.angle_gamma   90.00
#
_symmetry.space_group_name_H-M   'P 1'
#
loop_
_entity.id
_entity.type
_entity.pdbx_description
1 polymer ?
#
loop_
_entity_poly.entity_id
_entity_poly.type
_entity_poly.pdbx_seq_one_letter_code
_entity_poly.pdbx_strand_id
1 'polypeptide(L)'
;MATSVATPQPPLLESTPTDKSPENHTPSGQSNDSLKPTPRNGSNDAMQVIGAGLPRTGTTTMGVALSILLNGSVYDGGTVAATGSREQQEWSRDVVALCPARSVVDRTLIQHRLAQLTAGHVATTDAPGCYFVEELLALYPRAVVICTVRDHAAWWASYRTLCTGFNQLSTKGGWLWQSRRQVRFMDYIHAVWNRVPEVCDIDAVMWPLNNHELLYDAHQDYLRRVVPKEKLFFFDVKQGWGPLCEILGLPIPKVPFPHHNRSANVVHRFRPLAPFKFETLPLGSVRAQGWLEDQLSLSANGLAGNLFDFYRFVAHSTWLGGNHEYSELHESAPYWFNYIVPLAWITGNSRLKDQARLFLDYTLSHQAADGWLGPETEKSARGIWARSLLFFGLVQYAEADPTETERIVDAMHRFVTLANQMLKSNFTGLIQQEGDNFDPFKFGLSRTHELPMSLMWLYENHPQNNSDTIWETMQLMFEGGRKGGRDWTTFFTDETFPKVGTPNIKTSSFTHGVNLAQGKFGHDVHEPFH
;
A
#
# COMPACT_ATOMS: atom_id res chain seq x y z
N MET A 1 37.40 37.55 39.04
CA MET A 1 37.03 38.81 38.35
C MET A 1 36.10 38.41 37.22
N ALA A 2 34.80 38.19 37.41
CA ALA A 2 33.71 39.13 37.73
C ALA A 2 33.47 40.20 36.65
N THR A 3 32.50 39.93 35.75
CA THR A 3 31.52 40.83 35.09
C THR A 3 30.77 39.98 34.03
N SER A 4 29.47 39.61 34.10
CA SER A 4 28.20 40.39 34.12
C SER A 4 28.09 41.33 32.89
N VAL A 5 27.04 41.45 32.08
CA VAL A 5 25.64 40.95 31.92
C VAL A 5 25.20 41.45 30.51
N ALA A 6 24.25 40.79 29.83
CA ALA A 6 23.04 41.39 29.19
C ALA A 6 22.50 40.59 27.99
N THR A 7 21.29 40.06 28.17
CA THR A 7 20.34 39.58 27.15
C THR A 7 19.49 40.73 26.60
N PRO A 8 18.95 40.62 25.38
CA PRO A 8 17.77 41.38 24.97
C PRO A 8 16.55 40.49 24.68
N GLN A 9 15.39 40.90 25.20
CA GLN A 9 14.03 40.43 24.88
C GLN A 9 13.23 41.61 24.26
N PRO A 10 12.09 41.33 23.60
CA PRO A 10 11.58 42.06 22.42
C PRO A 10 10.61 43.19 22.77
N PRO A 11 10.20 44.03 21.79
CA PRO A 11 9.11 44.99 21.99
C PRO A 11 7.74 44.39 21.62
N LEU A 12 6.77 44.67 22.49
CA LEU A 12 5.32 44.48 22.35
C LEU A 12 4.63 45.86 22.47
N LEU A 13 3.36 45.90 22.02
CA LEU A 13 2.29 46.92 22.21
C LEU A 13 2.29 48.07 21.17
N GLU A 14 1.19 48.48 20.54
CA GLU A 14 -0.21 48.75 20.96
C GLU A 14 -1.15 48.76 19.71
N SER A 15 -2.31 48.09 19.67
CA SER A 15 -3.70 48.45 20.09
C SER A 15 -4.59 49.26 19.10
N THR A 16 -5.50 48.52 18.41
CA THR A 16 -6.97 48.71 18.21
C THR A 16 -7.54 50.05 17.63
N PRO A 17 -8.88 50.19 17.43
CA PRO A 17 -9.73 49.59 16.36
C PRO A 17 -10.61 50.63 15.62
N THR A 18 -11.20 50.31 14.46
CA THR A 18 -12.38 51.06 13.96
C THR A 18 -13.38 50.18 13.22
N ASP A 19 -14.60 50.20 13.77
CA ASP A 19 -15.89 49.73 13.31
C ASP A 19 -16.48 50.65 12.22
N LYS A 20 -17.10 50.09 11.17
CA LYS A 20 -18.30 50.64 10.49
C LYS A 20 -19.12 49.52 9.84
N SER A 21 -20.36 49.38 10.30
CA SER A 21 -21.50 48.65 9.73
C SER A 21 -22.22 49.49 8.63
N PRO A 22 -23.48 49.20 8.22
CA PRO A 22 -23.97 48.12 7.34
C PRO A 22 -24.77 48.67 6.12
N GLU A 23 -25.07 47.87 5.11
CA GLU A 23 -26.14 48.20 4.15
C GLU A 23 -27.15 47.07 3.97
N ASN A 24 -28.41 47.45 4.20
CA ASN A 24 -29.65 46.69 4.03
C ASN A 24 -30.06 46.66 2.55
N HIS A 25 -30.53 45.52 2.07
CA HIS A 25 -31.61 45.49 1.08
C HIS A 25 -32.57 44.32 1.34
N THR A 26 -33.83 44.67 1.56
CA THR A 26 -35.01 43.81 1.72
C THR A 26 -35.87 43.82 0.42
N PRO A 27 -36.91 42.98 0.27
CA PRO A 27 -36.98 41.98 -0.81
C PRO A 27 -38.06 42.24 -1.85
N SER A 28 -37.99 41.56 -2.99
CA SER A 28 -39.11 41.40 -3.93
C SER A 28 -39.32 39.92 -4.23
N GLY A 29 -40.54 39.43 -4.01
CA GLY A 29 -40.92 38.03 -4.11
C GLY A 29 -41.41 37.56 -5.49
N GLN A 30 -42.01 36.36 -5.43
CA GLN A 30 -42.54 35.49 -6.50
C GLN A 30 -41.46 34.57 -7.11
N SER A 31 -41.64 33.25 -7.24
CA SER A 31 -42.81 32.38 -7.15
C SER A 31 -42.38 30.93 -6.86
N ASN A 32 -43.23 30.19 -6.15
CA ASN A 32 -43.12 28.74 -5.95
C ASN A 32 -43.06 28.01 -7.31
N ASP A 33 -41.94 27.34 -7.59
CA ASP A 33 -41.98 26.19 -8.48
C ASP A 33 -41.04 25.08 -7.99
N SER A 34 -41.66 23.91 -7.83
CA SER A 34 -41.14 22.57 -7.60
C SER A 34 -39.61 22.33 -7.75
N LEU A 35 -38.88 22.35 -6.62
CA LEU A 35 -37.49 21.89 -6.54
C LEU A 35 -37.41 20.36 -6.52
N LYS A 36 -37.24 19.76 -7.70
CA LYS A 36 -36.55 18.46 -7.84
C LYS A 36 -35.09 18.65 -7.40
N PRO A 37 -34.49 17.75 -6.61
CA PRO A 37 -33.10 17.88 -6.20
C PRO A 37 -32.19 17.72 -7.42
N THR A 38 -31.51 18.80 -7.80
CA THR A 38 -30.37 18.79 -8.70
C THR A 38 -29.11 18.41 -7.90
N PRO A 39 -28.21 17.58 -8.45
CA PRO A 39 -26.96 17.27 -7.77
C PRO A 39 -26.08 18.52 -7.74
N ARG A 40 -25.87 19.07 -6.54
CA ARG A 40 -25.03 20.25 -6.32
C ARG A 40 -23.63 19.81 -5.93
N ASN A 41 -22.67 20.08 -6.81
CA ASN A 41 -21.24 20.07 -6.51
C ASN A 41 -20.92 21.10 -5.42
N GLY A 42 -20.59 20.61 -4.22
CA GLY A 42 -20.12 21.40 -3.08
C GLY A 42 -19.80 20.49 -1.88
N SER A 43 -18.50 20.37 -1.58
CA SER A 43 -17.81 19.45 -0.63
C SER A 43 -17.84 17.95 -1.01
N ASN A 44 -16.77 17.48 -1.66
CA ASN A 44 -16.52 16.06 -1.96
C ASN A 44 -16.01 15.23 -0.74
N ASP A 45 -16.09 15.78 0.49
CA ASP A 45 -15.39 15.23 1.67
C ASP A 45 -16.30 14.55 2.71
N ALA A 46 -17.60 14.38 2.44
CA ALA A 46 -18.54 13.78 3.40
C ALA A 46 -19.00 12.39 2.95
N MET A 47 -18.93 11.41 3.86
CA MET A 47 -19.48 10.06 3.74
C MET A 47 -20.92 10.10 3.22
N GLN A 48 -21.20 9.34 2.16
CA GLN A 48 -22.51 9.29 1.50
C GLN A 48 -23.28 8.00 1.84
N VAL A 49 -22.58 6.90 2.10
CA VAL A 49 -23.21 5.59 2.35
C VAL A 49 -22.61 4.90 3.57
N ILE A 50 -23.45 4.52 4.53
CA ILE A 50 -23.08 3.64 5.63
C ILE A 50 -23.49 2.21 5.24
N GLY A 51 -22.51 1.37 4.89
CA GLY A 51 -22.74 -0.05 4.63
C GLY A 51 -22.92 -0.80 5.93
N ALA A 52 -24.16 -1.19 6.21
CA ALA A 52 -24.55 -1.86 7.45
C ALA A 52 -24.59 -3.38 7.32
N GLY A 53 -24.27 -3.97 6.17
CA GLY A 53 -24.32 -5.42 5.99
C GLY A 53 -23.38 -6.19 6.92
N LEU A 54 -23.85 -7.28 7.49
CA LEU A 54 -23.03 -8.21 8.26
C LEU A 54 -21.92 -8.84 7.39
N PRO A 55 -20.81 -9.30 7.98
CA PRO A 55 -19.82 -10.09 7.25
C PRO A 55 -20.48 -11.24 6.49
N ARG A 56 -19.92 -11.59 5.32
CA ARG A 56 -20.41 -12.69 4.44
C ARG A 56 -21.76 -12.44 3.73
N THR A 57 -22.28 -11.21 3.75
CA THR A 57 -23.47 -10.79 2.97
C THR A 57 -23.14 -10.17 1.60
N GLY A 58 -21.86 -10.10 1.23
CA GLY A 58 -21.41 -9.46 -0.01
C GLY A 58 -20.77 -8.08 0.19
N THR A 59 -20.35 -7.75 1.41
CA THR A 59 -19.72 -6.49 1.80
C THR A 59 -18.55 -6.08 0.90
N THR A 60 -17.66 -7.00 0.53
CA THR A 60 -16.54 -6.71 -0.39
C THR A 60 -17.01 -6.30 -1.78
N THR A 61 -17.98 -7.03 -2.34
CA THR A 61 -18.60 -6.66 -3.63
C THR A 61 -19.26 -5.29 -3.54
N MET A 62 -19.96 -5.01 -2.43
CA MET A 62 -20.60 -3.73 -2.17
C MET A 62 -19.58 -2.59 -2.09
N GLY A 63 -18.44 -2.80 -1.41
CA GLY A 63 -17.39 -1.79 -1.28
C GLY A 63 -16.81 -1.37 -2.63
N VAL A 64 -16.54 -2.34 -3.51
CA VAL A 64 -16.10 -2.05 -4.88
C VAL A 64 -17.19 -1.31 -5.67
N ALA A 65 -18.45 -1.75 -5.58
CA ALA A 65 -19.56 -1.10 -6.28
C ALA A 65 -19.75 0.37 -5.85
N LEU A 66 -19.65 0.65 -4.55
CA LEU A 66 -19.75 2.00 -3.98
C LEU A 66 -18.57 2.89 -4.38
N SER A 67 -17.35 2.34 -4.41
CA SER A 67 -16.18 3.09 -4.87
C SER A 67 -16.32 3.55 -6.33
N ILE A 68 -16.86 2.69 -7.20
CA ILE A 68 -17.16 3.00 -8.61
C ILE A 68 -18.25 4.07 -8.73
N LEU A 69 -19.36 3.95 -7.99
CA LEU A 69 -20.50 4.88 -8.11
C LEU A 69 -20.21 6.26 -7.52
N LEU A 70 -19.52 6.30 -6.37
CA LEU A 70 -19.29 7.51 -5.61
C LEU A 70 -17.95 8.16 -5.92
N ASN A 71 -17.12 7.50 -6.75
CA ASN A 71 -15.79 7.95 -7.15
C ASN A 71 -14.91 8.34 -5.95
N GLY A 72 -14.75 7.40 -5.01
CA GLY A 72 -13.97 7.62 -3.80
C GLY A 72 -13.62 6.33 -3.05
N SER A 73 -12.82 6.44 -1.99
CA SER A 73 -12.41 5.31 -1.17
C SER A 73 -13.53 4.82 -0.26
N VAL A 74 -13.56 3.50 0.00
CA VAL A 74 -14.52 2.87 0.92
C VAL A 74 -13.80 2.27 2.10
N TYR A 75 -14.20 2.65 3.30
CA TYR A 75 -13.65 2.12 4.54
C TYR A 75 -14.20 0.71 4.79
N ASP A 76 -13.38 -0.32 4.64
CA ASP A 76 -13.74 -1.70 4.98
C ASP A 76 -13.18 -2.07 6.36
N GLY A 77 -14.05 -2.15 7.36
CA GLY A 77 -13.63 -2.28 8.75
C GLY A 77 -12.83 -3.56 9.03
N GLY A 78 -13.20 -4.68 8.38
CA GLY A 78 -12.54 -5.97 8.58
C GLY A 78 -11.13 -5.96 8.00
N THR A 79 -10.99 -5.38 6.80
CA THR A 79 -9.70 -5.22 6.12
C THR A 79 -8.80 -4.24 6.87
N VAL A 80 -9.31 -3.11 7.35
CA VAL A 80 -8.50 -2.15 8.13
C VAL A 80 -8.04 -2.77 9.45
N ALA A 81 -8.89 -3.50 10.16
CA ALA A 81 -8.48 -4.15 11.40
C ALA A 81 -7.41 -5.25 11.18
N ALA A 82 -7.50 -5.99 10.07
CA ALA A 82 -6.55 -7.05 9.75
C ALA A 82 -5.24 -6.52 9.14
N THR A 83 -5.33 -5.48 8.32
CA THR A 83 -4.26 -5.09 7.41
C THR A 83 -3.89 -3.61 7.35
N GLY A 84 -4.62 -2.76 8.07
CA GLY A 84 -4.32 -1.34 8.16
C GLY A 84 -2.99 -1.04 8.85
N SER A 85 -2.60 0.24 8.79
CA SER A 85 -1.48 0.79 9.55
C SER A 85 -1.59 0.48 11.04
N ARG A 86 -0.48 0.61 11.76
CA ARG A 86 -0.47 0.40 13.20
C ARG A 86 -1.46 1.33 13.91
N GLU A 87 -1.51 2.62 13.56
CA GLU A 87 -2.48 3.55 14.16
C GLU A 87 -3.92 3.11 13.88
N GLN A 88 -4.24 2.72 12.65
CA GLN A 88 -5.58 2.25 12.29
C GLN A 88 -5.99 1.00 13.08
N GLN A 89 -5.09 0.03 13.26
CA GLN A 89 -5.38 -1.15 14.09
C GLN A 89 -5.60 -0.78 15.56
N GLU A 90 -4.80 0.16 16.08
CA GLU A 90 -4.95 0.65 17.44
C GLU A 90 -6.28 1.39 17.61
N TRP A 91 -6.68 2.23 16.66
CA TRP A 91 -7.97 2.92 16.67
C TRP A 91 -9.15 1.95 16.54
N SER A 92 -9.07 0.95 15.67
CA SER A 92 -10.10 -0.10 15.56
C SER A 92 -10.25 -0.85 16.87
N ARG A 93 -9.16 -1.15 17.57
CA ARG A 93 -9.19 -1.78 18.89
C ARG A 93 -9.76 -0.84 19.95
N ASP A 94 -9.40 0.44 19.96
CA ASP A 94 -9.94 1.43 20.90
C ASP A 94 -11.47 1.51 20.81
N VAL A 95 -12.03 1.52 19.59
CA VAL A 95 -13.48 1.54 19.35
C VAL A 95 -14.18 0.37 20.04
N VAL A 96 -13.67 -0.85 19.86
CA VAL A 96 -14.32 -2.06 20.38
C VAL A 96 -14.00 -2.34 21.85
N ALA A 97 -12.84 -1.89 22.34
CA ALA A 97 -12.43 -2.04 23.74
C ALA A 97 -13.28 -1.20 24.71
N LEU A 98 -13.87 -0.12 24.21
CA LEU A 98 -14.81 0.73 24.95
C LEU A 98 -16.24 0.16 24.99
N CYS A 99 -16.50 -1.00 24.37
CA CYS A 99 -17.80 -1.65 24.38
C CYS A 99 -17.93 -2.67 25.54
N PRO A 100 -19.09 -2.71 26.24
CA PRO A 100 -20.23 -1.80 26.10
C PRO A 100 -19.88 -0.40 26.67
N ALA A 101 -20.37 0.65 26.01
CA ALA A 101 -20.08 2.02 26.43
C ALA A 101 -20.74 2.32 27.79
N ARG A 102 -19.95 2.71 28.79
CA ARG A 102 -20.43 2.90 30.19
C ARG A 102 -20.71 4.36 30.53
N SER A 103 -20.18 5.29 29.73
CA SER A 103 -20.28 6.72 29.97
C SER A 103 -20.46 7.51 28.67
N VAL A 104 -20.85 8.77 28.81
CA VAL A 104 -20.89 9.72 27.69
C VAL A 104 -19.49 9.89 27.08
N VAL A 105 -18.44 9.86 27.91
CA VAL A 105 -17.04 9.97 27.47
C VAL A 105 -16.67 8.81 26.56
N ASP A 106 -17.06 7.57 26.89
CA ASP A 106 -16.79 6.40 26.06
C ASP A 106 -17.44 6.55 24.67
N ARG A 107 -18.70 7.00 24.63
CA ARG A 107 -19.42 7.25 23.37
C ARG A 107 -18.75 8.34 22.53
N THR A 108 -18.28 9.42 23.16
CA THR A 108 -17.54 10.48 22.46
C THR A 108 -16.21 9.98 21.92
N LEU A 109 -15.48 9.15 22.66
CA LEU A 109 -14.22 8.55 22.20
C LEU A 109 -14.44 7.57 21.04
N ILE A 110 -15.48 6.74 21.12
CA ILE A 110 -15.90 5.85 20.02
C ILE A 110 -16.19 6.68 18.76
N GLN A 111 -17.02 7.71 18.86
CA GLN A 111 -17.33 8.60 17.74
C GLN A 111 -16.09 9.29 17.18
N HIS A 112 -15.19 9.76 18.04
CA HIS A 112 -13.94 10.39 17.62
C HIS A 112 -13.05 9.41 16.83
N ARG A 113 -12.87 8.18 17.31
CA ARG A 113 -12.09 7.15 16.62
C ARG A 113 -12.74 6.70 15.32
N LEU A 114 -14.07 6.57 15.29
CA LEU A 114 -14.80 6.29 14.05
C LEU A 114 -14.62 7.40 13.03
N ALA A 115 -14.66 8.67 13.43
CA ALA A 115 -14.38 9.80 12.54
C ALA A 115 -12.96 9.74 11.98
N GLN A 116 -11.96 9.37 12.78
CA GLN A 116 -10.58 9.19 12.31
C GLN A 116 -10.44 8.03 11.32
N LEU A 117 -11.09 6.90 11.60
CA LEU A 117 -11.05 5.72 10.75
C LEU A 117 -11.75 5.94 9.40
N THR A 118 -12.82 6.73 9.39
CA THR A 118 -13.67 6.96 8.22
C THR A 118 -13.39 8.27 7.48
N ALA A 119 -12.46 9.09 7.98
CA ALA A 119 -12.05 10.33 7.32
C ALA A 119 -11.60 10.08 5.87
N GLY A 120 -12.07 10.91 4.95
CA GLY A 120 -11.73 10.84 3.52
C GLY A 120 -12.41 9.71 2.74
N HIS A 121 -13.27 8.90 3.38
CA HIS A 121 -13.99 7.82 2.70
C HIS A 121 -15.42 8.24 2.33
N VAL A 122 -15.88 7.79 1.16
CA VAL A 122 -17.23 8.08 0.65
C VAL A 122 -18.26 7.05 1.10
N ALA A 123 -17.82 5.85 1.50
CA ALA A 123 -18.68 4.83 2.09
C ALA A 123 -17.95 3.99 3.17
N THR A 124 -18.72 3.26 3.99
CA THR A 124 -18.20 2.20 4.88
C THR A 124 -18.75 0.83 4.51
N THR A 125 -18.02 -0.25 4.81
CA THR A 125 -18.50 -1.65 4.72
C THR A 125 -17.95 -2.52 5.85
N ASP A 126 -18.67 -3.61 6.12
CA ASP A 126 -18.26 -4.68 7.04
C ASP A 126 -18.14 -4.25 8.53
N ALA A 127 -17.73 -5.19 9.39
CA ALA A 127 -17.48 -4.93 10.81
C ALA A 127 -16.17 -4.12 11.00
N PRO A 128 -16.12 -3.10 11.88
CA PRO A 128 -17.07 -2.89 12.95
C PRO A 128 -18.23 -1.95 12.56
N GLY A 129 -18.14 -1.25 11.42
CA GLY A 129 -19.10 -0.21 11.02
C GLY A 129 -20.56 -0.66 11.04
N CYS A 130 -20.83 -1.93 10.71
CA CYS A 130 -22.18 -2.50 10.79
C CYS A 130 -22.79 -2.55 12.21
N TYR A 131 -21.99 -2.47 13.27
CA TYR A 131 -22.43 -2.43 14.68
C TYR A 131 -22.41 -1.02 15.30
N PHE A 132 -21.93 -0.03 14.57
CA PHE A 132 -21.80 1.37 15.01
C PHE A 132 -22.59 2.33 14.11
N VAL A 133 -23.75 1.87 13.60
CA VAL A 133 -24.56 2.62 12.64
C VAL A 133 -25.13 3.89 13.27
N GLU A 134 -25.49 3.87 14.55
CA GLU A 134 -25.95 5.05 15.28
C GLU A 134 -24.87 6.13 15.38
N GLU A 135 -23.65 5.73 15.76
CA GLU A 135 -22.51 6.63 15.87
C GLU A 135 -22.11 7.18 14.50
N LEU A 136 -22.13 6.35 13.45
CA LEU A 136 -21.85 6.79 12.08
C LEU A 136 -22.94 7.72 11.54
N LEU A 137 -24.21 7.50 11.86
CA LEU A 137 -25.30 8.41 11.51
C LEU A 137 -25.21 9.75 12.25
N ALA A 138 -24.71 9.74 13.50
CA ALA A 138 -24.45 10.98 14.24
C ALA A 138 -23.32 11.80 13.60
N LEU A 139 -22.26 11.14 13.11
CA LEU A 139 -21.15 11.78 12.39
C LEU A 139 -21.56 12.25 10.98
N TYR A 140 -22.36 11.43 10.29
CA TYR A 140 -22.73 11.62 8.88
C TYR A 140 -24.25 11.57 8.71
N PRO A 141 -24.99 12.59 9.20
CA PRO A 141 -26.45 12.58 9.23
C PRO A 141 -27.10 12.58 7.86
N ARG A 142 -26.36 12.89 6.78
CA ARG A 142 -26.86 12.87 5.40
C ARG A 142 -26.66 11.53 4.69
N ALA A 143 -25.87 10.61 5.26
CA ALA A 143 -25.60 9.34 4.62
C ALA A 143 -26.85 8.45 4.60
N VAL A 144 -27.01 7.67 3.54
CA VAL A 144 -27.99 6.59 3.48
C VAL A 144 -27.38 5.31 4.06
N VAL A 145 -28.21 4.46 4.65
CA VAL A 145 -27.77 3.19 5.24
C VAL A 145 -28.20 2.04 4.33
N ILE A 146 -27.23 1.28 3.83
CA ILE A 146 -27.51 0.12 2.98
C ILE A 146 -27.05 -1.15 3.67
N CYS A 147 -27.98 -2.03 3.98
CA CYS A 147 -27.73 -3.35 4.55
C CYS A 147 -27.72 -4.39 3.44
N THR A 148 -26.55 -5.00 3.18
CA THR A 148 -26.48 -6.12 2.24
C THR A 148 -27.11 -7.38 2.85
N VAL A 149 -27.99 -8.03 2.09
CA VAL A 149 -28.75 -9.22 2.51
C VAL A 149 -28.56 -10.37 1.54
N ARG A 150 -28.79 -11.60 2.03
CA ARG A 150 -28.78 -12.84 1.26
C ARG A 150 -29.68 -13.88 1.94
N ASP A 151 -29.78 -15.07 1.35
CA ASP A 151 -30.42 -16.22 2.02
C ASP A 151 -29.77 -16.51 3.39
N HIS A 152 -30.59 -16.59 4.44
CA HIS A 152 -30.15 -16.69 5.84
C HIS A 152 -29.39 -17.99 6.12
N ALA A 153 -29.89 -19.13 5.64
CA ALA A 153 -29.22 -20.42 5.81
C ALA A 153 -27.85 -20.44 5.11
N ALA A 154 -27.78 -19.89 3.89
CA ALA A 154 -26.53 -19.77 3.13
C ALA A 154 -25.55 -18.77 3.76
N TRP A 155 -26.05 -17.69 4.38
CA TRP A 155 -25.24 -16.77 5.17
C TRP A 155 -24.65 -17.51 6.38
N TRP A 156 -25.48 -18.19 7.17
CA TRP A 156 -25.05 -18.88 8.39
C TRP A 156 -23.97 -19.91 8.10
N ALA A 157 -24.15 -20.72 7.05
CA ALA A 157 -23.14 -21.67 6.61
C ALA A 157 -21.79 -21.00 6.31
N SER A 158 -21.78 -19.87 5.59
CA SER A 158 -20.55 -19.13 5.29
C SER A 158 -19.97 -18.43 6.52
N TYR A 159 -20.81 -17.89 7.39
CA TYR A 159 -20.41 -17.15 8.59
C TYR A 159 -19.76 -18.09 9.60
N ARG A 160 -20.35 -19.26 9.83
CA ARG A 160 -19.78 -20.31 10.68
C ARG A 160 -18.39 -20.76 10.20
N THR A 161 -18.18 -20.90 8.89
CA THR A 161 -16.86 -21.23 8.33
C THR A 161 -15.84 -20.12 8.62
N LEU A 162 -16.21 -18.84 8.47
CA LEU A 162 -15.34 -17.71 8.81
C LEU A 162 -14.93 -17.76 10.29
N CYS A 163 -15.91 -17.87 11.20
CA CYS A 163 -15.66 -17.90 12.64
C CYS A 163 -14.82 -19.11 13.07
N THR A 164 -15.03 -20.27 12.44
CA THR A 164 -14.18 -21.46 12.67
C THR A 164 -12.74 -21.20 12.27
N GLY A 165 -12.51 -20.47 11.17
CA GLY A 165 -11.17 -20.04 10.75
C GLY A 165 -10.48 -19.15 11.79
N PHE A 166 -11.19 -18.17 12.35
CA PHE A 166 -10.66 -17.33 13.43
C PHE A 166 -10.31 -18.13 14.69
N ASN A 167 -11.16 -19.07 15.09
CA ASN A 167 -10.88 -19.91 16.24
C ASN A 167 -9.68 -20.85 16.02
N GLN A 168 -9.54 -21.43 14.82
CA GLN A 168 -8.36 -22.24 14.49
C GLN A 168 -7.07 -21.42 14.56
N LEU A 169 -7.12 -20.17 14.08
CA LEU A 169 -6.01 -19.23 14.16
C LEU A 169 -5.64 -18.93 15.62
N SER A 170 -6.63 -18.65 16.46
CA SER A 170 -6.47 -18.40 17.91
C SER A 170 -5.87 -19.61 18.66
N THR A 171 -6.38 -20.82 18.43
CA THR A 171 -6.07 -22.00 19.25
C THR A 171 -4.85 -22.80 18.79
N LYS A 172 -4.58 -22.89 17.49
CA LYS A 172 -3.43 -23.65 16.95
C LYS A 172 -2.19 -22.79 16.71
N GLY A 173 -2.34 -21.46 16.70
CA GLY A 173 -1.26 -20.51 16.44
C GLY A 173 -0.43 -20.14 17.67
N GLY A 174 -0.78 -20.57 18.90
CA GLY A 174 -0.22 -20.10 20.18
C GLY A 174 1.32 -20.05 20.30
N TRP A 175 2.04 -20.84 19.49
CA TRP A 175 3.50 -20.91 19.45
C TRP A 175 4.13 -20.16 18.26
N LEU A 176 3.32 -19.76 17.27
CA LEU A 176 3.70 -19.12 16.01
C LEU A 176 3.34 -17.62 15.92
N TRP A 177 2.65 -17.06 16.93
CA TRP A 177 2.32 -15.63 16.98
C TRP A 177 3.55 -14.75 17.24
N GLN A 178 4.34 -14.46 16.20
CA GLN A 178 5.46 -13.50 16.30
C GLN A 178 5.12 -12.09 15.76
N SER A 179 3.97 -11.87 15.09
CA SER A 179 3.60 -10.54 14.62
C SER A 179 2.59 -9.83 15.55
N ARG A 180 2.98 -8.65 16.06
CA ARG A 180 2.11 -7.79 16.89
C ARG A 180 0.85 -7.33 16.15
N ARG A 181 0.91 -7.26 14.81
CA ARG A 181 -0.22 -6.91 13.93
C ARG A 181 -1.36 -7.92 14.04
N GLN A 182 -1.03 -9.20 13.98
CA GLN A 182 -2.03 -10.25 14.02
C GLN A 182 -2.61 -10.33 15.44
N VAL A 183 -1.80 -10.15 16.50
CA VAL A 183 -2.30 -10.10 17.88
C VAL A 183 -3.35 -8.99 18.04
N ARG A 184 -3.06 -7.77 17.54
CA ARG A 184 -4.04 -6.66 17.54
C ARG A 184 -5.32 -7.01 16.80
N PHE A 185 -5.21 -7.69 15.66
CA PHE A 185 -6.39 -8.13 14.92
C PHE A 185 -7.22 -9.14 15.72
N MET A 186 -6.59 -10.09 16.40
CA MET A 186 -7.33 -11.04 17.23
C MET A 186 -7.93 -10.40 18.47
N ASP A 187 -7.25 -9.44 19.11
CA ASP A 187 -7.83 -8.64 20.20
C ASP A 187 -9.06 -7.89 19.73
N TYR A 188 -9.00 -7.30 18.53
CA TYR A 188 -10.14 -6.63 17.89
C TYR A 188 -11.28 -7.62 17.60
N ILE A 189 -11.00 -8.76 16.97
CA ILE A 189 -11.99 -9.81 16.72
C ILE A 189 -12.60 -10.27 18.05
N HIS A 190 -11.80 -10.38 19.11
CA HIS A 190 -12.29 -10.75 20.43
C HIS A 190 -13.22 -9.69 21.05
N ALA A 191 -12.85 -8.42 20.94
CA ALA A 191 -13.53 -7.31 21.57
C ALA A 191 -14.79 -6.84 20.82
N VAL A 192 -14.89 -7.01 19.50
CA VAL A 192 -16.08 -6.56 18.73
C VAL A 192 -17.38 -7.21 19.23
N TRP A 193 -17.28 -8.41 19.80
CA TRP A 193 -18.42 -9.12 20.36
C TRP A 193 -18.98 -8.51 21.63
N ASN A 194 -18.21 -7.66 22.33
CA ASN A 194 -18.74 -6.90 23.46
C ASN A 194 -19.79 -5.86 23.04
N ARG A 195 -19.82 -5.49 21.76
CA ARG A 195 -20.82 -4.57 21.20
C ARG A 195 -22.14 -5.28 20.86
N VAL A 196 -22.10 -6.55 20.48
CA VAL A 196 -23.26 -7.28 19.94
C VAL A 196 -24.45 -7.32 20.91
N PRO A 197 -24.29 -7.62 22.21
CA PRO A 197 -25.41 -7.59 23.16
C PRO A 197 -26.04 -6.19 23.30
N GLU A 198 -25.23 -5.13 23.20
CA GLU A 198 -25.72 -3.75 23.34
C GLU A 198 -26.63 -3.34 22.18
N VAL A 199 -26.34 -3.78 20.95
CA VAL A 199 -27.07 -3.34 19.75
C VAL A 199 -28.08 -4.37 19.23
N CYS A 200 -27.74 -5.65 19.26
CA CYS A 200 -28.58 -6.71 18.72
C CYS A 200 -29.49 -7.37 19.77
N ASP A 201 -29.31 -7.06 21.08
CA ASP A 201 -30.09 -7.65 22.18
C ASP A 201 -30.05 -9.20 22.19
N ILE A 202 -28.88 -9.74 21.82
CA ILE A 202 -28.60 -11.18 21.87
C ILE A 202 -27.33 -11.44 22.66
N ASP A 203 -27.36 -12.49 23.49
CA ASP A 203 -26.18 -12.99 24.18
C ASP A 203 -25.42 -13.95 23.26
N ALA A 204 -24.65 -13.37 22.34
CA ALA A 204 -23.82 -14.10 21.39
C ALA A 204 -22.35 -14.05 21.80
N VAL A 205 -21.75 -15.22 22.03
CA VAL A 205 -20.33 -15.37 22.36
C VAL A 205 -19.59 -15.98 21.19
N MET A 206 -18.39 -15.48 20.90
CA MET A 206 -17.62 -15.88 19.73
C MET A 206 -17.02 -17.27 19.80
N TRP A 207 -16.64 -17.74 20.98
CA TRP A 207 -16.23 -19.12 21.14
C TRP A 207 -16.59 -19.68 22.52
N PRO A 208 -17.27 -20.84 22.61
CA PRO A 208 -17.89 -21.58 21.50
C PRO A 208 -18.96 -20.72 20.79
N LEU A 209 -19.15 -20.89 19.48
CA LEU A 209 -20.15 -20.12 18.72
C LEU A 209 -21.54 -20.45 19.25
N ASN A 210 -22.14 -19.52 20.01
CA ASN A 210 -23.47 -19.68 20.60
C ASN A 210 -24.39 -18.53 20.20
N ASN A 211 -25.61 -18.83 19.75
CA ASN A 211 -26.62 -17.87 19.30
C ASN A 211 -26.23 -17.00 18.10
N HIS A 212 -25.17 -17.34 17.34
CA HIS A 212 -24.71 -16.54 16.20
C HIS A 212 -25.66 -16.63 14.99
N GLU A 213 -26.42 -17.70 14.87
CA GLU A 213 -27.44 -17.86 13.83
C GLU A 213 -28.56 -16.83 13.96
N LEU A 214 -28.85 -16.38 15.18
CA LEU A 214 -29.86 -15.35 15.50
C LEU A 214 -29.38 -13.95 15.11
N LEU A 215 -28.06 -13.75 14.98
CA LEU A 215 -27.46 -12.45 14.67
C LEU A 215 -28.00 -11.85 13.38
N TYR A 216 -28.33 -12.68 12.39
CA TYR A 216 -28.80 -12.20 11.09
C TYR A 216 -30.09 -11.38 11.20
N ASP A 217 -31.08 -11.91 11.92
CA ASP A 217 -32.38 -11.26 12.08
C ASP A 217 -32.30 -10.15 13.14
N ALA A 218 -31.61 -10.43 14.24
CA ALA A 218 -31.40 -9.46 15.32
C ALA A 218 -30.68 -8.18 14.85
N HIS A 219 -29.70 -8.31 13.95
CA HIS A 219 -29.00 -7.17 13.36
C HIS A 219 -29.90 -6.35 12.44
N GLN A 220 -30.77 -6.99 11.65
CA GLN A 220 -31.72 -6.25 10.83
C GLN A 220 -32.77 -5.53 11.67
N ASP A 221 -33.22 -6.13 12.77
CA ASP A 221 -34.14 -5.51 13.72
C ASP A 221 -33.48 -4.34 14.46
N TYR A 222 -32.19 -4.46 14.80
CA TYR A 222 -31.37 -3.33 15.24
C TYR A 222 -31.42 -2.17 14.23
N LEU A 223 -31.13 -2.42 12.96
CA LEU A 223 -31.15 -1.37 11.93
C LEU A 223 -32.53 -0.71 11.78
N ARG A 224 -33.61 -1.50 11.78
CA ARG A 224 -34.98 -0.98 11.70
C ARG A 224 -35.36 -0.12 12.90
N ARG A 225 -34.75 -0.35 14.07
CA ARG A 225 -34.98 0.41 15.30
C ARG A 225 -34.25 1.75 15.30
N VAL A 226 -33.02 1.78 14.78
CA VAL A 226 -32.13 2.95 14.94
C VAL A 226 -32.01 3.83 13.70
N VAL A 227 -32.31 3.30 12.51
CA VAL A 227 -32.23 4.05 11.25
C VAL A 227 -33.62 4.54 10.83
N PRO A 228 -33.79 5.83 10.47
CA PRO A 228 -35.03 6.32 9.88
C PRO A 228 -35.41 5.51 8.63
N LYS A 229 -36.69 5.17 8.48
CA LYS A 229 -37.16 4.26 7.42
C LYS A 229 -36.80 4.73 6.01
N GLU A 230 -36.79 6.03 5.80
CA GLU A 230 -36.45 6.70 4.54
C GLU A 230 -34.95 6.64 4.18
N LYS A 231 -34.09 6.28 5.12
CA LYS A 231 -32.63 6.13 4.91
C LYS A 231 -32.17 4.69 4.88
N LEU A 232 -33.02 3.73 5.27
CA LEU A 232 -32.65 2.33 5.39
C LEU A 232 -33.06 1.53 4.15
N PHE A 233 -32.07 0.95 3.48
CA PHE A 233 -32.29 0.12 2.30
C PHE A 233 -31.67 -1.26 2.48
N PHE A 234 -32.40 -2.30 2.09
CA PHE A 234 -31.90 -3.68 2.03
C PHE A 234 -31.58 -4.03 0.59
N PHE A 235 -30.39 -4.55 0.33
CA PHE A 235 -29.88 -4.80 -1.02
C PHE A 235 -29.24 -6.18 -1.12
N ASP A 236 -29.66 -6.99 -2.09
CA ASP A 236 -28.94 -8.23 -2.44
C ASP A 236 -28.00 -7.92 -3.60
N VAL A 237 -26.69 -8.14 -3.38
CA VAL A 237 -25.65 -7.91 -4.39
C VAL A 237 -25.87 -8.67 -5.71
N LYS A 238 -26.70 -9.72 -5.70
CA LYS A 238 -27.10 -10.43 -6.94
C LYS A 238 -28.00 -9.60 -7.85
N GLN A 239 -28.65 -8.56 -7.33
CA GLN A 239 -29.53 -7.68 -8.11
C GLN A 239 -28.76 -6.73 -9.03
N GLY A 240 -27.45 -6.59 -8.83
CA GLY A 240 -26.57 -5.78 -9.68
C GLY A 240 -26.80 -4.28 -9.56
N TRP A 241 -26.46 -3.53 -10.62
CA TRP A 241 -26.46 -2.07 -10.59
C TRP A 241 -27.82 -1.42 -10.38
N GLY A 242 -28.90 -2.00 -10.94
CA GLY A 242 -30.19 -1.32 -11.05
C GLY A 242 -30.71 -0.77 -9.71
N PRO A 243 -31.00 -1.64 -8.73
CA PRO A 243 -31.52 -1.17 -7.43
C PRO A 243 -30.52 -0.31 -6.65
N LEU A 244 -29.22 -0.59 -6.75
CA LEU A 244 -28.19 0.20 -6.06
C LEU A 244 -28.12 1.64 -6.58
N CYS A 245 -28.19 1.80 -7.91
CA CYS A 245 -28.20 3.10 -8.56
C CYS A 245 -29.48 3.88 -8.26
N GLU A 246 -30.62 3.19 -8.16
CA GLU A 246 -31.90 3.78 -7.77
C GLU A 246 -31.86 4.33 -6.33
N ILE A 247 -31.34 3.55 -5.37
CA ILE A 247 -31.19 3.99 -3.97
C ILE A 247 -30.36 5.27 -3.86
N LEU A 248 -29.28 5.37 -4.66
CA LEU A 248 -28.36 6.50 -4.63
C LEU A 248 -28.76 7.65 -5.56
N GLY A 249 -29.76 7.46 -6.43
CA GLY A 249 -30.13 8.45 -7.45
C GLY A 249 -29.03 8.70 -8.49
N LEU A 250 -28.20 7.70 -8.78
CA LEU A 250 -27.06 7.79 -9.69
C LEU A 250 -27.30 7.02 -11.00
N PRO A 251 -26.65 7.40 -12.12
CA PRO A 251 -26.76 6.64 -13.36
C PRO A 251 -26.04 5.30 -13.27
N ILE A 252 -26.59 4.29 -13.96
CA ILE A 252 -25.94 2.98 -14.10
C ILE A 252 -24.60 3.14 -14.83
N PRO A 253 -23.47 2.71 -14.25
CA PRO A 253 -22.17 2.84 -14.88
C PRO A 253 -22.03 1.83 -16.02
N LYS A 254 -21.16 2.15 -17.00
CA LYS A 254 -20.93 1.32 -18.20
C LYS A 254 -20.04 0.09 -17.95
N VAL A 255 -19.71 -0.21 -16.69
CA VAL A 255 -18.87 -1.34 -16.29
C VAL A 255 -19.74 -2.49 -15.75
N PRO A 256 -19.33 -3.76 -15.89
CA PRO A 256 -20.06 -4.86 -15.28
C PRO A 256 -20.11 -4.74 -13.75
N PHE A 257 -21.19 -5.22 -13.13
CA PHE A 257 -21.31 -5.22 -11.67
C PHE A 257 -20.24 -6.12 -11.06
N PRO A 258 -19.51 -5.67 -10.03
CA PRO A 258 -18.45 -6.48 -9.43
C PRO A 258 -19.03 -7.76 -8.81
N HIS A 259 -18.31 -8.87 -8.94
CA HIS A 259 -18.68 -10.13 -8.30
C HIS A 259 -17.49 -10.71 -7.53
N HIS A 260 -17.26 -10.19 -6.33
CA HIS A 260 -16.26 -10.72 -5.40
C HIS A 260 -16.93 -11.69 -4.40
N ASN A 261 -17.28 -12.91 -4.85
CA ASN A 261 -17.36 -14.09 -3.97
C ASN A 261 -17.71 -15.39 -4.71
N ARG A 262 -16.81 -16.36 -4.67
CA ARG A 262 -17.14 -17.79 -4.49
C ARG A 262 -16.16 -18.39 -3.50
N SER A 263 -16.65 -19.39 -2.79
CA SER A 263 -16.05 -20.16 -1.69
C SER A 263 -14.78 -20.95 -2.06
N ALA A 264 -13.95 -20.42 -2.95
CA ALA A 264 -12.61 -20.86 -3.27
C ALA A 264 -11.85 -19.63 -3.78
N ASN A 265 -10.97 -19.08 -2.95
CA ASN A 265 -9.87 -18.18 -3.34
C ASN A 265 -10.19 -16.96 -4.22
N VAL A 266 -10.80 -15.89 -3.66
CA VAL A 266 -10.44 -14.49 -4.02
C VAL A 266 -10.72 -13.57 -2.81
N VAL A 267 -9.95 -13.66 -1.72
CA VAL A 267 -9.05 -12.54 -1.38
C VAL A 267 -8.41 -12.06 -2.69
N HIS A 268 -8.39 -10.76 -3.00
CA HIS A 268 -7.25 -10.29 -3.81
C HIS A 268 -6.05 -10.98 -3.18
N ARG A 269 -5.37 -11.89 -3.88
CA ARG A 269 -4.28 -12.63 -3.25
C ARG A 269 -3.15 -11.62 -3.10
N PHE A 270 -3.31 -10.68 -2.17
CA PHE A 270 -2.27 -10.17 -1.34
C PHE A 270 -1.76 -11.41 -0.64
N ARG A 271 -0.88 -12.13 -1.33
CA ARG A 271 -0.09 -13.21 -0.77
C ARG A 271 0.87 -12.46 0.13
N PRO A 272 0.66 -12.46 1.46
CA PRO A 272 1.56 -11.74 2.32
C PRO A 272 2.95 -12.31 2.07
N LEU A 273 3.92 -11.44 1.79
CA LEU A 273 5.31 -11.87 1.82
C LEU A 273 5.61 -12.39 3.24
N ALA A 274 6.61 -13.27 3.35
CA ALA A 274 7.05 -13.69 4.67
C ALA A 274 7.41 -12.44 5.48
N PRO A 275 6.92 -12.34 6.73
CA PRO A 275 7.13 -11.14 7.53
C PRO A 275 8.62 -10.93 7.74
N PHE A 276 9.10 -9.71 7.53
CA PHE A 276 10.47 -9.38 7.88
C PHE A 276 10.73 -9.65 9.36
N LYS A 277 11.88 -10.25 9.67
CA LYS A 277 12.32 -10.44 11.06
C LYS A 277 12.56 -9.11 11.78
N PHE A 278 12.88 -8.06 11.02
CA PHE A 278 13.13 -6.70 11.49
C PHE A 278 12.46 -5.70 10.56
N GLU A 279 11.90 -4.63 11.11
CA GLU A 279 11.38 -3.51 10.32
C GLU A 279 12.54 -2.61 9.85
N THR A 280 12.49 -2.14 8.61
CA THR A 280 13.42 -1.13 8.11
C THR A 280 13.08 0.22 8.71
N LEU A 281 14.11 0.97 9.11
CA LEU A 281 13.93 2.34 9.57
C LEU A 281 13.86 3.27 8.35
N PRO A 282 12.93 4.25 8.32
CA PRO A 282 12.83 5.19 7.19
C PRO A 282 14.16 5.86 6.89
N LEU A 283 14.48 6.05 5.62
CA LEU A 283 15.74 6.67 5.21
C LEU A 283 15.88 8.08 5.79
N GLY A 284 16.97 8.31 6.52
CA GLY A 284 17.22 9.57 7.22
C GLY A 284 16.59 9.69 8.61
N SER A 285 15.85 8.69 9.09
CA SER A 285 15.39 8.65 10.50
C SER A 285 16.55 8.46 11.48
N VAL A 286 17.65 7.88 11.03
CA VAL A 286 18.90 7.72 11.79
C VAL A 286 19.95 8.68 11.24
N ARG A 287 20.62 9.38 12.16
CA ARG A 287 21.75 10.28 11.84
C ARG A 287 23.03 9.71 12.43
N ALA A 288 24.06 9.63 11.61
CA ALA A 288 25.40 9.31 12.08
C ALA A 288 25.96 10.47 12.91
N GLN A 289 26.85 10.15 13.85
CA GLN A 289 27.63 11.13 14.62
C GLN A 289 29.09 10.67 14.69
N GLY A 290 30.00 11.62 14.90
CA GLY A 290 31.43 11.34 15.12
C GLY A 290 32.08 10.69 13.90
N TRP A 291 32.86 9.62 14.10
CA TRP A 291 33.65 9.03 13.01
C TRP A 291 32.82 8.63 11.79
N LEU A 292 31.63 8.07 11.97
CA LEU A 292 30.78 7.67 10.84
C LEU A 292 30.23 8.88 10.08
N GLU A 293 29.89 9.96 10.78
CA GLU A 293 29.49 11.23 10.16
C GLU A 293 30.63 11.82 9.33
N ASP A 294 31.86 11.75 9.85
CA ASP A 294 33.06 12.18 9.11
C ASP A 294 33.26 11.34 7.84
N GLN A 295 33.11 10.01 7.91
CA GLN A 295 33.27 9.14 6.74
C GLN A 295 32.19 9.40 5.67
N LEU A 296 30.94 9.62 6.08
CA LEU A 296 29.85 9.96 5.17
C LEU A 296 30.07 11.33 4.53
N SER A 297 30.54 12.31 5.32
CA SER A 297 30.88 13.64 4.82
C SER A 297 32.05 13.60 3.84
N LEU A 298 33.09 12.82 4.13
CA LEU A 298 34.21 12.58 3.21
C LEU A 298 33.75 11.88 1.92
N SER A 299 32.81 10.95 2.02
CA SER A 299 32.23 10.29 0.84
C SER A 299 31.43 11.27 -0.02
N ALA A 300 30.62 12.12 0.61
CA ALA A 300 29.80 13.14 -0.06
C ALA A 300 30.63 14.27 -0.70
N ASN A 301 31.75 14.64 -0.08
CA ASN A 301 32.64 15.71 -0.57
C ASN A 301 33.81 15.20 -1.41
N GLY A 302 34.08 13.89 -1.38
CA GLY A 302 35.18 13.24 -2.08
C GLY A 302 34.77 12.63 -3.43
N LEU A 303 35.53 11.63 -3.89
CA LEU A 303 35.37 11.05 -5.22
C LEU A 303 33.92 10.60 -5.50
N ALA A 304 33.30 9.90 -4.54
CA ALA A 304 32.00 9.27 -4.72
C ALA A 304 30.86 10.29 -4.90
N GLY A 305 30.83 11.34 -4.07
CA GLY A 305 29.86 12.42 -4.18
C GLY A 305 30.10 13.40 -5.35
N ASN A 306 31.25 13.34 -6.02
CA ASN A 306 31.54 14.19 -7.19
C ASN A 306 31.46 13.45 -8.52
N LEU A 307 31.02 12.18 -8.55
CA LEU A 307 30.94 11.41 -9.80
C LEU A 307 30.04 12.08 -10.84
N PHE A 308 28.97 12.76 -10.42
CA PHE A 308 28.09 13.49 -11.33
C PHE A 308 28.74 14.71 -12.00
N ASP A 309 29.85 15.22 -11.45
CA ASP A 309 30.52 16.42 -11.96
C ASP A 309 31.57 16.10 -13.03
N PHE A 310 32.17 14.91 -13.01
CA PHE A 310 33.30 14.59 -13.91
C PHE A 310 33.30 13.18 -14.48
N TYR A 311 32.63 12.21 -13.83
CA TYR A 311 32.73 10.82 -14.27
C TYR A 311 31.80 10.62 -15.46
N ARG A 312 32.39 10.51 -16.67
CA ARG A 312 31.65 10.47 -17.94
C ARG A 312 30.50 9.47 -18.01
N PHE A 313 30.60 8.32 -17.32
CA PHE A 313 29.55 7.29 -17.30
C PHE A 313 28.41 7.59 -16.31
N VAL A 314 28.47 8.72 -15.61
CA VAL A 314 27.40 9.29 -14.80
C VAL A 314 27.01 10.65 -15.38
N ALA A 315 27.95 11.60 -15.45
CA ALA A 315 27.72 12.98 -15.91
C ALA A 315 27.25 13.09 -17.37
N HIS A 316 27.69 12.17 -18.23
CA HIS A 316 27.34 12.13 -19.66
C HIS A 316 26.69 10.79 -20.05
N SER A 317 26.06 10.13 -19.07
CA SER A 317 25.37 8.87 -19.28
C SER A 317 24.22 9.00 -20.27
N THR A 318 23.94 7.92 -21.01
CA THR A 318 22.74 7.84 -21.85
C THR A 318 21.44 7.92 -21.04
N TRP A 319 21.49 7.63 -19.73
CA TRP A 319 20.40 7.86 -18.78
C TRP A 319 20.05 9.35 -18.58
N LEU A 320 20.92 10.27 -19.00
CA LEU A 320 20.74 11.72 -18.95
C LEU A 320 20.70 12.35 -20.35
N GLY A 321 20.48 11.55 -21.39
CA GLY A 321 20.53 12.03 -22.78
C GLY A 321 21.94 12.25 -23.33
N GLY A 322 22.95 11.85 -22.57
CA GLY A 322 24.33 11.80 -23.04
C GLY A 322 24.58 10.62 -23.98
N ASN A 323 25.86 10.37 -24.24
CA ASN A 323 26.33 9.41 -25.24
C ASN A 323 27.43 8.47 -24.71
N HIS A 324 27.62 8.41 -23.40
CA HIS A 324 28.61 7.55 -22.77
C HIS A 324 27.96 6.44 -21.95
N GLU A 325 28.43 5.21 -22.13
CA GLU A 325 28.13 4.08 -21.25
C GLU A 325 29.41 3.29 -20.96
N TYR A 326 29.50 2.73 -19.76
CA TYR A 326 30.64 1.90 -19.36
C TYR A 326 30.64 0.55 -20.10
N SER A 327 29.45 0.01 -20.34
CA SER A 327 29.19 -1.26 -20.99
C SER A 327 27.75 -1.29 -21.52
N GLU A 328 27.45 -2.28 -22.35
CA GLU A 328 26.11 -2.65 -22.86
C GLU A 328 25.10 -2.98 -21.75
N LEU A 329 25.53 -3.06 -20.49
CA LEU A 329 24.66 -3.22 -19.33
C LEU A 329 23.97 -1.93 -18.90
N HIS A 330 24.49 -0.77 -19.31
CA HIS A 330 23.96 0.56 -18.99
C HIS A 330 23.80 0.80 -17.47
N GLU A 331 24.75 0.30 -16.68
CA GLU A 331 24.60 0.13 -15.23
C GLU A 331 25.24 1.24 -14.38
N SER A 332 26.17 2.01 -14.95
CA SER A 332 27.00 2.97 -14.16
C SER A 332 26.18 4.06 -13.48
N ALA A 333 25.29 4.73 -14.22
CA ALA A 333 24.48 5.79 -13.65
C ALA A 333 23.40 5.27 -12.69
N PRO A 334 22.69 4.14 -12.96
CA PRO A 334 21.82 3.50 -11.96
C PRO A 334 22.54 3.08 -10.67
N TYR A 335 23.77 2.56 -10.74
CA TYR A 335 24.57 2.28 -9.53
C TYR A 335 24.88 3.55 -8.74
N TRP A 336 25.31 4.61 -9.43
CA TRP A 336 25.55 5.90 -8.81
C TRP A 336 24.27 6.45 -8.17
N PHE A 337 23.12 6.36 -8.85
CA PHE A 337 21.85 6.83 -8.33
C PHE A 337 21.42 6.07 -7.07
N ASN A 338 21.51 4.73 -7.09
CA ASN A 338 21.26 3.88 -5.92
C ASN A 338 22.14 4.26 -4.71
N TYR A 339 23.40 4.65 -4.96
CA TYR A 339 24.33 5.10 -3.91
C TYR A 339 24.07 6.53 -3.43
N ILE A 340 23.78 7.47 -4.34
CA ILE A 340 23.77 8.90 -4.02
C ILE A 340 22.53 9.30 -3.24
N VAL A 341 21.38 8.65 -3.49
CA VAL A 341 20.12 8.92 -2.80
C VAL A 341 20.24 8.74 -1.28
N PRO A 342 20.62 7.57 -0.74
CA PRO A 342 20.77 7.43 0.71
C PRO A 342 21.84 8.36 1.28
N LEU A 343 22.97 8.56 0.59
CA LEU A 343 24.03 9.45 1.06
C LEU A 343 23.53 10.90 1.19
N ALA A 344 22.80 11.40 0.21
CA ALA A 344 22.29 12.77 0.16
C ALA A 344 21.29 13.05 1.30
N TRP A 345 20.39 12.09 1.60
CA TRP A 345 19.42 12.25 2.69
C TRP A 345 20.00 12.00 4.06
N ILE A 346 20.93 11.05 4.22
CA ILE A 346 21.59 10.79 5.51
C ILE A 346 22.43 12.01 5.94
N THR A 347 23.20 12.58 5.01
CA THR A 347 24.08 13.74 5.26
C THR A 347 23.37 15.09 5.18
N GLY A 348 22.16 15.16 4.63
CA GLY A 348 21.45 16.41 4.40
C GLY A 348 22.07 17.30 3.31
N ASN A 349 22.92 16.75 2.44
CA ASN A 349 23.66 17.50 1.44
C ASN A 349 22.76 17.93 0.26
N SER A 350 22.45 19.23 0.15
CA SER A 350 21.56 19.78 -0.88
C SER A 350 22.07 19.55 -2.30
N ARG A 351 23.37 19.73 -2.54
CA ARG A 351 23.98 19.52 -3.88
C ARG A 351 23.74 18.10 -4.38
N LEU A 352 23.92 17.10 -3.51
CA LEU A 352 23.69 15.71 -3.89
C LEU A 352 22.20 15.41 -4.11
N LYS A 353 21.30 16.02 -3.34
CA LYS A 353 19.86 15.93 -3.57
C LYS A 353 19.47 16.53 -4.93
N ASP A 354 20.04 17.68 -5.28
CA ASP A 354 19.78 18.34 -6.57
C ASP A 354 20.25 17.46 -7.74
N GLN A 355 21.44 16.86 -7.64
CA GLN A 355 21.95 15.92 -8.65
C GLN A 355 21.07 14.67 -8.77
N ALA A 356 20.65 14.08 -7.64
CA ALA A 356 19.73 12.94 -7.64
C ALA A 356 18.38 13.30 -8.27
N ARG A 357 17.85 14.49 -7.96
CA ARG A 357 16.61 15.02 -8.54
C ARG A 357 16.72 15.22 -10.06
N LEU A 358 17.83 15.78 -10.54
CA LEU A 358 18.09 15.92 -11.99
C LEU A 358 18.05 14.57 -12.71
N PHE A 359 18.69 13.55 -12.14
CA PHE A 359 18.68 12.20 -12.69
C PHE A 359 17.28 11.58 -12.67
N LEU A 360 16.56 11.72 -11.55
CA LEU A 360 15.19 11.24 -11.40
C LEU A 360 14.27 11.90 -12.43
N ASP A 361 14.27 13.22 -12.49
CA ASP A 361 13.41 14.01 -13.37
C ASP A 361 13.61 13.61 -14.84
N TYR A 362 14.86 13.55 -15.29
CA TYR A 362 15.18 13.14 -16.66
C TYR A 362 14.72 11.69 -16.92
N THR A 363 15.05 10.76 -16.02
CA THR A 363 14.74 9.34 -16.21
C THR A 363 13.24 9.10 -16.30
N LEU A 364 12.45 9.73 -15.43
CA LEU A 364 11.00 9.57 -15.42
C LEU A 364 10.34 10.28 -16.62
N SER A 365 10.81 11.48 -17.00
CA SER A 365 10.24 12.22 -18.12
C SER A 365 10.51 11.58 -19.48
N HIS A 366 11.51 10.70 -19.58
CA HIS A 366 11.89 9.99 -20.80
C HIS A 366 11.48 8.52 -20.80
N GLN A 367 10.58 8.09 -19.89
CA GLN A 367 10.04 6.74 -19.95
C GLN A 367 9.25 6.54 -21.26
N ALA A 368 9.65 5.55 -22.07
CA ALA A 368 9.02 5.28 -23.36
C ALA A 368 7.53 4.94 -23.20
N ALA A 369 6.73 5.13 -24.26
CA ALA A 369 5.28 4.98 -24.21
C ALA A 369 4.81 3.59 -23.72
N ASP A 370 5.54 2.53 -24.07
CA ASP A 370 5.25 1.15 -23.65
C ASP A 370 5.69 0.82 -22.22
N GLY A 371 6.31 1.75 -21.51
CA GLY A 371 6.76 1.61 -20.12
C GLY A 371 8.26 1.37 -19.96
N TRP A 372 9.04 1.30 -21.03
CA TRP A 372 10.49 1.14 -20.93
C TRP A 372 11.14 2.31 -20.21
N LEU A 373 11.92 2.02 -19.16
CA LEU A 373 12.63 3.03 -18.37
C LEU A 373 14.10 3.10 -18.78
N GLY A 374 14.60 4.31 -19.03
CA GLY A 374 16.00 4.54 -19.35
C GLY A 374 16.35 4.39 -20.84
N PRO A 375 17.65 4.38 -21.16
CA PRO A 375 18.15 4.43 -22.53
C PRO A 375 17.69 3.24 -23.37
N GLU A 376 17.40 3.54 -24.63
CA GLU A 376 17.06 2.59 -25.69
C GLU A 376 17.66 3.07 -27.01
N THR A 377 18.47 2.22 -27.64
CA THR A 377 18.90 2.39 -29.04
C THR A 377 17.99 1.61 -29.97
N GLU A 378 17.75 0.34 -29.65
CA GLU A 378 16.88 -0.59 -30.34
C GLU A 378 16.26 -1.57 -29.34
N LYS A 379 15.16 -2.22 -29.72
CA LYS A 379 14.44 -3.14 -28.82
C LYS A 379 15.27 -4.38 -28.42
N SER A 380 16.18 -4.83 -29.28
CA SER A 380 17.13 -5.93 -29.02
C SER A 380 18.17 -5.59 -27.96
N ALA A 381 18.36 -4.31 -27.63
CA ALA A 381 19.26 -3.87 -26.56
C ALA A 381 18.55 -3.76 -25.19
N ARG A 382 17.26 -4.15 -25.09
CA ARG A 382 16.48 -4.04 -23.86
C ARG A 382 16.90 -5.08 -22.82
N GLY A 383 17.87 -4.75 -21.97
CA GLY A 383 18.21 -5.52 -20.77
C GLY A 383 17.54 -5.02 -19.49
N ILE A 384 16.94 -5.93 -18.71
CA ILE A 384 16.28 -5.64 -17.42
C ILE A 384 17.29 -5.26 -16.33
N TRP A 385 18.54 -5.71 -16.46
CA TRP A 385 19.59 -5.60 -15.44
C TRP A 385 19.71 -4.20 -14.81
N ALA A 386 20.04 -3.16 -15.58
CA ALA A 386 20.21 -1.81 -15.05
C ALA A 386 18.96 -1.24 -14.36
N ARG A 387 17.77 -1.72 -14.73
CA ARG A 387 16.52 -1.28 -14.12
C ARG A 387 16.32 -1.89 -12.74
N SER A 388 16.90 -3.07 -12.47
CA SER A 388 16.98 -3.64 -11.12
C SER A 388 17.71 -2.70 -10.16
N LEU A 389 18.84 -2.13 -10.62
CA LEU A 389 19.63 -1.16 -9.86
C LEU A 389 18.91 0.18 -9.70
N LEU A 390 18.30 0.67 -10.79
CA LEU A 390 17.49 1.88 -10.77
C LEU A 390 16.36 1.77 -9.73
N PHE A 391 15.68 0.63 -9.69
CA PHE A 391 14.56 0.39 -8.78
C PHE A 391 14.97 0.51 -7.31
N PHE A 392 16.16 0.06 -6.91
CA PHE A 392 16.66 0.32 -5.55
C PHE A 392 16.80 1.81 -5.25
N GLY A 393 17.30 2.60 -6.21
CA GLY A 393 17.37 4.06 -6.07
C GLY A 393 15.98 4.70 -6.00
N LEU A 394 15.03 4.25 -6.83
CA LEU A 394 13.66 4.75 -6.85
C LEU A 394 12.91 4.48 -5.55
N VAL A 395 13.01 3.26 -5.02
CA VAL A 395 12.44 2.88 -3.71
C VAL A 395 12.98 3.79 -2.61
N GLN A 396 14.31 3.92 -2.52
CA GLN A 396 14.94 4.78 -1.52
C GLN A 396 14.54 6.25 -1.69
N TYR A 397 14.39 6.74 -2.92
CA TYR A 397 13.98 8.11 -3.18
C TYR A 397 12.55 8.33 -2.72
N ALA A 398 11.62 7.44 -3.07
CA ALA A 398 10.22 7.53 -2.65
C ALA A 398 10.05 7.49 -1.12
N GLU A 399 10.86 6.68 -0.43
CA GLU A 399 10.86 6.65 1.05
C GLU A 399 11.48 7.92 1.66
N ALA A 400 12.49 8.49 1.02
CA ALA A 400 13.21 9.66 1.50
C ALA A 400 12.48 10.99 1.23
N ASP A 401 11.69 11.05 0.16
CA ASP A 401 10.92 12.22 -0.25
C ASP A 401 9.51 11.82 -0.70
N PRO A 402 8.56 11.70 0.24
CA PRO A 402 7.20 11.23 -0.04
C PRO A 402 6.42 12.07 -1.06
N THR A 403 6.84 13.32 -1.34
CA THR A 403 6.18 14.15 -2.36
C THR A 403 6.43 13.64 -3.79
N GLU A 404 7.44 12.80 -3.98
CA GLU A 404 7.81 12.24 -5.28
C GLU A 404 7.28 10.81 -5.48
N THR A 405 6.68 10.21 -4.45
CA THR A 405 6.26 8.79 -4.43
C THR A 405 5.29 8.44 -5.56
N GLU A 406 4.26 9.25 -5.79
CA GLU A 406 3.22 8.94 -6.79
C GLU A 406 3.82 8.77 -8.19
N ARG A 407 4.60 9.75 -8.67
CA ARG A 407 5.22 9.69 -9.99
C ARG A 407 6.28 8.58 -10.11
N ILE A 408 6.98 8.26 -9.03
CA ILE A 408 7.95 7.15 -9.00
C ILE A 408 7.23 5.82 -9.14
N VAL A 409 6.22 5.60 -8.31
CA VAL A 409 5.42 4.36 -8.27
C VAL A 409 4.71 4.15 -9.61
N ASP A 410 4.13 5.19 -10.21
CA ASP A 410 3.49 5.10 -11.52
C ASP A 410 4.46 4.67 -12.61
N ALA A 411 5.67 5.25 -12.64
CA ALA A 411 6.71 4.84 -13.58
C ALA A 411 7.15 3.39 -13.34
N MET A 412 7.30 2.96 -12.08
CA MET A 412 7.61 1.59 -11.73
C MET A 412 6.53 0.62 -12.23
N HIS A 413 5.24 0.90 -12.02
CA HIS A 413 4.16 0.03 -12.50
C HIS A 413 4.11 -0.09 -14.03
N ARG A 414 4.35 1.01 -14.75
CA ARG A 414 4.42 0.96 -16.23
C ARG A 414 5.56 0.05 -16.70
N PHE A 415 6.72 0.15 -16.06
CA PHE A 415 7.85 -0.75 -16.38
C PHE A 415 7.54 -2.20 -15.98
N VAL A 416 6.94 -2.45 -14.82
CA VAL A 416 6.58 -3.81 -14.38
C VAL A 416 5.64 -4.48 -15.36
N THR A 417 4.64 -3.75 -15.86
CA THR A 417 3.72 -4.28 -16.88
C THR A 417 4.46 -4.70 -18.16
N LEU A 418 5.40 -3.87 -18.63
CA LEU A 418 6.23 -4.20 -19.79
C LEU A 418 7.17 -5.38 -19.50
N ALA A 419 7.87 -5.36 -18.37
CA ALA A 419 8.80 -6.42 -17.97
C ALA A 419 8.08 -7.77 -17.82
N ASN A 420 6.87 -7.79 -17.27
CA ASN A 420 6.03 -9.00 -17.21
C ASN A 420 5.77 -9.57 -18.60
N GLN A 421 5.38 -8.73 -19.55
CA GLN A 421 5.13 -9.15 -20.94
C GLN A 421 6.39 -9.67 -21.62
N MET A 422 7.52 -8.97 -21.45
CA MET A 422 8.82 -9.39 -21.97
C MET A 422 9.24 -10.75 -21.39
N LEU A 423 9.09 -10.93 -20.07
CA LEU A 423 9.45 -12.18 -19.39
C LEU A 423 8.56 -13.36 -19.83
N LYS A 424 7.25 -13.13 -20.01
CA LYS A 424 6.33 -14.14 -20.58
C LYS A 424 6.70 -14.52 -22.01
N SER A 425 7.20 -13.55 -22.78
CA SER A 425 7.68 -13.75 -24.13
C SER A 425 9.10 -14.34 -24.11
N ASN A 426 9.21 -15.60 -23.69
CA ASN A 426 10.47 -16.36 -23.65
C ASN A 426 11.62 -15.66 -22.88
N PHE A 427 11.32 -15.03 -21.74
CA PHE A 427 12.30 -14.34 -20.88
C PHE A 427 13.09 -13.24 -21.62
N THR A 428 12.47 -12.57 -22.60
CA THR A 428 13.08 -11.45 -23.33
C THR A 428 13.57 -10.38 -22.36
N GLY A 429 14.78 -9.86 -22.58
CA GLY A 429 15.44 -8.88 -21.72
C GLY A 429 16.06 -9.44 -20.42
N LEU A 430 15.92 -10.75 -20.17
CA LEU A 430 16.60 -11.46 -19.08
C LEU A 430 17.53 -12.57 -19.61
N ILE A 431 17.05 -13.40 -20.53
CA ILE A 431 17.84 -14.41 -21.23
C ILE A 431 18.07 -13.92 -22.66
N GLN A 432 19.33 -13.68 -23.03
CA GLN A 432 19.69 -13.30 -24.40
C GLN A 432 19.22 -14.34 -25.42
N GLN A 433 18.62 -13.85 -26.52
CA GLN A 433 18.29 -14.60 -27.72
C GLN A 433 19.23 -14.21 -28.88
N GLU A 434 19.14 -14.92 -30.00
CA GLU A 434 19.94 -14.60 -31.19
C GLU A 434 19.59 -13.19 -31.72
N GLY A 435 20.60 -12.33 -31.85
CA GLY A 435 20.43 -10.94 -32.27
C GLY A 435 20.22 -9.94 -31.14
N ASP A 436 20.07 -10.39 -29.90
CA ASP A 436 20.03 -9.50 -28.74
C ASP A 436 21.42 -8.95 -28.39
N ASN A 437 21.45 -7.72 -27.87
CA ASN A 437 22.67 -7.03 -27.46
C ASN A 437 22.52 -6.42 -26.05
N PHE A 438 22.28 -7.25 -25.05
CA PHE A 438 22.23 -6.86 -23.64
C PHE A 438 22.78 -7.98 -22.74
N ASP A 439 23.56 -7.68 -21.70
CA ASP A 439 24.02 -8.69 -20.72
C ASP A 439 24.76 -9.94 -21.30
N PRO A 440 25.79 -9.78 -22.15
CA PRO A 440 26.50 -10.89 -22.78
C PRO A 440 27.23 -11.80 -21.79
N PHE A 441 27.51 -11.30 -20.59
CA PHE A 441 28.17 -12.06 -19.53
C PHE A 441 27.20 -12.65 -18.50
N LYS A 442 25.88 -12.51 -18.68
CA LYS A 442 24.84 -13.10 -17.80
C LYS A 442 24.91 -12.58 -16.36
N PHE A 443 25.30 -11.32 -16.17
CA PHE A 443 25.33 -10.63 -14.88
C PHE A 443 23.92 -10.42 -14.33
N GLY A 444 22.99 -9.95 -15.17
CA GLY A 444 21.59 -9.77 -14.79
C GLY A 444 20.91 -11.12 -14.55
N LEU A 445 21.19 -12.10 -15.40
CA LEU A 445 20.70 -13.47 -15.22
C LEU A 445 21.21 -14.13 -13.93
N SER A 446 22.41 -13.77 -13.46
CA SER A 446 22.95 -14.26 -12.18
C SER A 446 22.42 -13.50 -10.96
N ARG A 447 21.69 -12.40 -11.17
CA ARG A 447 21.20 -11.49 -10.11
C ARG A 447 19.71 -11.22 -10.25
N THR A 448 18.97 -12.26 -10.64
CA THR A 448 17.51 -12.20 -10.84
C THR A 448 16.72 -11.79 -9.61
N HIS A 449 17.30 -11.91 -8.41
CA HIS A 449 16.69 -11.52 -7.14
C HIS A 449 16.66 -10.00 -6.91
N GLU A 450 17.50 -9.21 -7.60
CA GLU A 450 17.60 -7.77 -7.34
C GLU A 450 16.32 -7.00 -7.69
N LEU A 451 15.73 -7.24 -8.87
CA LEU A 451 14.45 -6.61 -9.22
C LEU A 451 13.31 -7.06 -8.27
N PRO A 452 13.10 -8.37 -8.02
CA PRO A 452 12.13 -8.85 -7.04
C PRO A 452 12.19 -8.14 -5.69
N MET A 453 13.36 -7.83 -5.14
CA MET A 453 13.46 -7.10 -3.86
C MET A 453 12.75 -5.74 -3.90
N SER A 454 12.90 -4.97 -4.97
CA SER A 454 12.20 -3.70 -5.12
C SER A 454 10.71 -3.89 -5.47
N LEU A 455 10.38 -4.98 -6.16
CA LEU A 455 9.00 -5.35 -6.44
C LEU A 455 8.23 -5.81 -5.20
N MET A 456 8.91 -6.41 -4.22
CA MET A 456 8.34 -6.75 -2.91
C MET A 456 7.91 -5.47 -2.19
N TRP A 457 8.77 -4.44 -2.16
CA TRP A 457 8.40 -3.12 -1.62
C TRP A 457 7.20 -2.50 -2.36
N LEU A 458 7.21 -2.54 -3.70
CA LEU A 458 6.10 -2.01 -4.51
C LEU A 458 4.81 -2.77 -4.23
N TYR A 459 4.89 -4.10 -4.12
CA TYR A 459 3.75 -4.97 -3.83
C TYR A 459 3.15 -4.69 -2.46
N GLU A 460 3.98 -4.49 -1.44
CA GLU A 460 3.50 -4.28 -0.06
C GLU A 460 2.98 -2.88 0.21
N ASN A 461 3.67 -1.86 -0.30
CA ASN A 461 3.39 -0.47 0.06
C ASN A 461 2.51 0.24 -0.98
N HIS A 462 2.64 -0.14 -2.26
CA HIS A 462 1.97 0.52 -3.37
C HIS A 462 1.46 -0.49 -4.43
N PRO A 463 0.64 -1.48 -4.06
CA PRO A 463 0.20 -2.53 -4.99
C PRO A 463 -0.62 -2.02 -6.18
N GLN A 464 -1.31 -0.89 -6.00
CA GLN A 464 -2.37 -0.39 -6.88
C GLN A 464 -3.31 -1.53 -7.33
N ASN A 465 -3.81 -1.50 -8.58
CA ASN A 465 -4.56 -2.61 -9.18
C ASN A 465 -3.65 -3.62 -9.91
N ASN A 466 -2.35 -3.65 -9.59
CA ASN A 466 -1.33 -4.37 -10.37
C ASN A 466 -0.64 -5.51 -9.56
N SER A 467 -1.18 -5.89 -8.40
CA SER A 467 -0.55 -6.85 -7.47
C SER A 467 -0.23 -8.20 -8.12
N ASP A 468 -1.14 -8.75 -8.93
CA ASP A 468 -0.94 -10.05 -9.57
C ASP A 468 0.20 -10.00 -10.60
N THR A 469 0.29 -8.93 -11.37
CA THR A 469 1.37 -8.72 -12.35
C THR A 469 2.70 -8.51 -11.65
N ILE A 470 2.76 -7.75 -10.54
CA ILE A 470 3.98 -7.60 -9.74
C ILE A 470 4.43 -8.97 -9.24
N TRP A 471 3.52 -9.73 -8.63
CA TRP A 471 3.79 -11.05 -8.10
C TRP A 471 4.32 -12.00 -9.17
N GLU A 472 3.62 -12.09 -10.30
CA GLU A 472 4.02 -12.94 -11.41
C GLU A 472 5.36 -12.52 -12.01
N THR A 473 5.65 -11.21 -12.08
CA THR A 473 6.95 -10.71 -12.52
C THR A 473 8.08 -11.19 -11.61
N MET A 474 7.88 -11.14 -10.28
CA MET A 474 8.85 -11.70 -9.33
C MET A 474 9.09 -13.19 -9.59
N GLN A 475 8.02 -13.98 -9.76
CA GLN A 475 8.13 -15.41 -10.04
C GLN A 475 8.86 -15.70 -11.37
N LEU A 476 8.57 -14.93 -12.42
CA LEU A 476 9.20 -15.08 -13.72
C LEU A 476 10.69 -14.70 -13.69
N MET A 477 11.10 -13.73 -12.88
CA MET A 477 12.53 -13.42 -12.68
C MET A 477 13.28 -14.62 -12.10
N PHE A 478 12.75 -15.26 -11.05
CA PHE A 478 13.35 -16.47 -10.47
C PHE A 478 13.33 -17.66 -11.44
N GLU A 479 12.20 -17.89 -12.12
CA GLU A 479 12.08 -18.93 -13.15
C GLU A 479 13.10 -18.71 -14.28
N GLY A 480 13.29 -17.47 -14.73
CA GLY A 480 14.28 -17.13 -15.73
C GLY A 480 15.71 -17.44 -15.29
N GLY A 481 16.05 -17.16 -14.03
CA GLY A 481 17.33 -17.58 -13.43
C GLY A 481 17.52 -19.09 -13.45
N ARG A 482 16.48 -19.85 -13.07
CA ARG A 482 16.49 -21.32 -13.12
C ARG A 482 16.67 -21.86 -14.53
N LYS A 483 15.85 -21.39 -15.49
CA LYS A 483 15.95 -21.75 -16.91
C LYS A 483 17.30 -21.35 -17.52
N GLY A 484 17.89 -20.26 -17.04
CA GLY A 484 19.19 -19.75 -17.43
C GLY A 484 20.40 -20.46 -16.82
N GLY A 485 20.18 -21.46 -15.94
CA GLY A 485 21.25 -22.18 -15.24
C GLY A 485 21.98 -21.34 -14.19
N ARG A 486 21.26 -20.44 -13.53
CA ARG A 486 21.74 -19.48 -12.52
C ARG A 486 20.88 -19.53 -11.25
N ASP A 487 20.64 -20.74 -10.74
CA ASP A 487 19.79 -20.98 -9.56
C ASP A 487 20.60 -21.01 -8.25
N TRP A 488 20.50 -19.95 -7.47
CA TRP A 488 21.19 -19.85 -6.17
C TRP A 488 20.64 -20.81 -5.10
N THR A 489 19.39 -21.26 -5.23
CA THR A 489 18.77 -22.18 -4.24
C THR A 489 19.44 -23.55 -4.22
N THR A 490 20.10 -23.92 -5.32
CA THR A 490 20.84 -25.19 -5.44
C THR A 490 22.31 -25.05 -5.09
N PHE A 491 22.85 -23.82 -5.10
CA PHE A 491 24.29 -23.57 -4.97
C PHE A 491 24.79 -23.55 -3.52
N PHE A 492 24.04 -22.93 -2.59
CA PHE A 492 24.43 -22.82 -1.18
C PHE A 492 23.99 -24.03 -0.35
N THR A 493 24.09 -25.22 -0.93
CA THR A 493 23.80 -26.50 -0.26
C THR A 493 25.09 -27.12 0.26
N ASP A 494 24.97 -27.99 1.27
CA ASP A 494 26.12 -28.68 1.86
C ASP A 494 26.87 -29.55 0.84
N GLU A 495 26.14 -30.05 -0.17
CA GLU A 495 26.65 -30.88 -1.25
C GLU A 495 27.36 -30.07 -2.34
N THR A 496 26.92 -28.83 -2.61
CA THR A 496 27.35 -28.05 -3.78
C THR A 496 28.32 -26.93 -3.42
N PHE A 497 28.23 -26.38 -2.22
CA PHE A 497 29.06 -25.24 -1.81
C PHE A 497 30.54 -25.64 -1.64
N PRO A 498 31.50 -24.91 -2.24
CA PRO A 498 32.93 -25.24 -2.10
C PRO A 498 33.43 -25.08 -0.66
N LYS A 499 33.87 -26.17 -0.02
CA LYS A 499 34.34 -26.20 1.38
C LYS A 499 35.85 -26.02 1.54
N VAL A 500 36.60 -25.93 0.44
CA VAL A 500 38.06 -25.80 0.45
C VAL A 500 38.49 -24.49 -0.20
N GLY A 501 39.38 -23.76 0.47
CA GLY A 501 40.04 -22.58 -0.08
C GLY A 501 40.83 -22.98 -1.32
N THR A 502 40.55 -22.34 -2.45
CA THR A 502 40.97 -22.86 -3.75
C THR A 502 41.95 -21.90 -4.43
N PRO A 503 43.20 -22.33 -4.70
CA PRO A 503 44.14 -21.50 -5.44
C PRO A 503 43.82 -21.40 -6.95
N ASN A 504 42.92 -22.25 -7.50
CA ASN A 504 42.66 -22.36 -8.95
C ASN A 504 41.18 -22.68 -9.33
N ILE A 505 40.17 -22.04 -8.73
CA ILE A 505 38.80 -22.17 -9.26
C ILE A 505 38.74 -21.47 -10.62
N LYS A 506 38.32 -22.21 -11.66
CA LYS A 506 37.85 -21.61 -12.91
C LYS A 506 36.49 -20.95 -12.62
N THR A 507 36.51 -19.65 -12.33
CA THR A 507 35.28 -18.89 -12.07
C THR A 507 34.44 -18.81 -13.32
N SER A 508 33.14 -19.06 -13.20
CA SER A 508 32.16 -18.72 -14.23
C SER A 508 31.61 -17.33 -13.95
N SER A 509 30.86 -16.73 -14.89
CA SER A 509 30.16 -15.47 -14.56
C SER A 509 29.14 -15.64 -13.42
N PHE A 510 28.62 -16.85 -13.17
CA PHE A 510 27.78 -17.12 -11.99
C PHE A 510 28.58 -17.06 -10.69
N THR A 511 29.71 -17.77 -10.63
CA THR A 511 30.55 -17.87 -9.44
C THR A 511 31.60 -16.76 -9.34
N HIS A 512 31.46 -15.69 -10.14
CA HIS A 512 32.26 -14.47 -10.00
C HIS A 512 32.07 -13.92 -8.58
N GLY A 513 33.15 -13.47 -7.93
CA GLY A 513 33.15 -13.18 -6.49
C GLY A 513 32.01 -12.27 -6.02
N VAL A 514 31.69 -11.24 -6.82
CA VAL A 514 30.55 -10.34 -6.53
C VAL A 514 29.21 -11.05 -6.64
N ASN A 515 29.01 -11.86 -7.68
CA ASN A 515 27.76 -12.61 -7.88
C ASN A 515 27.59 -13.69 -6.83
N LEU A 516 28.69 -14.34 -6.39
CA LEU A 516 28.66 -15.30 -5.29
C LEU A 516 28.31 -14.63 -3.95
N ALA A 517 28.87 -13.45 -3.67
CA ALA A 517 28.50 -12.68 -2.48
C ALA A 517 27.01 -12.25 -2.50
N GLN A 518 26.51 -11.79 -3.65
CA GLN A 518 25.10 -11.42 -3.84
C GLN A 518 24.17 -12.64 -3.85
N GLY A 519 24.61 -13.75 -4.43
CA GLY A 519 23.84 -14.98 -4.55
C GLY A 519 23.40 -15.57 -3.21
N LYS A 520 24.17 -15.32 -2.14
CA LYS A 520 23.77 -15.70 -0.78
C LYS A 520 22.47 -15.00 -0.37
N PHE A 521 22.33 -13.71 -0.67
CA PHE A 521 21.07 -13.00 -0.46
C PHE A 521 19.98 -13.53 -1.40
N GLY A 522 20.32 -13.81 -2.66
CA GLY A 522 19.38 -14.40 -3.61
C GLY A 522 18.82 -15.76 -3.19
N HIS A 523 19.59 -16.58 -2.47
CA HIS A 523 19.14 -17.84 -1.86
C HIS A 523 18.06 -17.56 -0.80
N ASP A 524 18.33 -16.65 0.13
CA ASP A 524 17.42 -16.35 1.26
C ASP A 524 16.13 -15.64 0.81
N VAL A 525 16.22 -14.82 -0.25
CA VAL A 525 15.07 -14.12 -0.85
C VAL A 525 14.13 -15.07 -1.62
N HIS A 526 14.52 -16.33 -1.85
CA HIS A 526 13.65 -17.35 -2.45
C HIS A 526 12.76 -18.07 -1.42
N GLU A 527 13.08 -18.02 -0.13
CA GLU A 527 12.26 -18.64 0.94
C GLU A 527 10.86 -18.02 1.20
N PRO A 528 10.52 -16.75 0.88
CA PRO A 528 9.22 -16.19 1.23
C PRO A 528 8.06 -16.64 0.32
N PHE A 529 8.31 -17.51 -0.67
CA PHE A 529 7.31 -17.95 -1.66
C PHE A 529 6.64 -19.30 -1.34
N HIS A 530 6.89 -19.87 -0.16
CA HIS A 530 6.34 -21.17 0.28
C HIS A 530 5.03 -21.05 1.07
#